data_AF-A0AAP5N590-F1
#
_entry.id   AF-A0AAP5N590-F1
#
_cell.length_a   1.000
_cell.length_b   1.000
_cell.length_c   1.000
_cell.angle_alpha   90.00
_cell.angle_beta   90.00
_cell.angle_gamma   90.00
#
_symmetry.space_group_name_H-M   'P 1'
#
loop_
_entity.id
_entity.type
_entity.pdbx_description
1 polymer ?
#
loop_
_entity_poly.entity_id
_entity_poly.type
_entity_poly.pdbx_seq_one_letter_code
_entity_poly.pdbx_strand_id
1 'polypeptide(L)'
;MNKHGRELEPVLPNSQEIEEMNKYEFLDWVNWAFQILPQREIERDPSFHLKKRISQILDCESKSEVEKEKEIFDEIRRYYKRINQ
;
A
#
# COMPACT_ATOMS: atom_id res chain seq x y z
N MET A 1 10.72 -20.47 -10.76
CA MET A 1 9.64 -19.82 -11.54
C MET A 1 8.83 -18.98 -10.57
N ASN A 2 9.14 -17.69 -10.47
CA ASN A 2 8.41 -16.75 -9.61
C ASN A 2 7.07 -16.46 -10.30
N LYS A 3 5.99 -17.04 -9.76
CA LYS A 3 4.64 -16.91 -10.31
C LYS A 3 4.19 -15.46 -10.21
N HIS A 4 4.01 -14.86 -11.38
CA HIS A 4 3.09 -13.77 -11.71
C HIS A 4 2.83 -12.74 -10.60
N GLY A 5 3.45 -11.57 -10.74
CA GLY A 5 2.84 -10.35 -10.22
C GLY A 5 1.41 -10.31 -10.78
N ARG A 6 0.42 -10.43 -9.90
CA ARG A 6 -0.99 -10.22 -10.27
C ARG A 6 -1.04 -8.80 -10.83
N GLU A 7 -1.13 -8.65 -12.15
CA GLU A 7 -1.34 -7.34 -12.76
C GLU A 7 -2.67 -6.82 -12.22
N LEU A 8 -2.58 -5.92 -11.26
CA LEU A 8 -3.75 -5.29 -10.70
C LEU A 8 -4.44 -4.53 -11.82
N GLU A 9 -5.70 -4.87 -12.11
CA GLU A 9 -6.48 -4.25 -13.17
C GLU A 9 -6.40 -2.73 -13.09
N PRO A 10 -6.34 -2.00 -14.22
CA PRO A 10 -6.40 -0.55 -14.21
C PRO A 10 -7.66 -0.07 -13.48
N VAL A 11 -7.47 0.78 -12.48
CA VAL A 11 -8.59 1.36 -11.71
C VAL A 11 -8.64 2.89 -11.80
N LEU A 12 -7.72 3.47 -12.59
CA LEU A 12 -7.70 4.90 -12.82
C LEU A 12 -8.58 5.19 -14.03
N PRO A 13 -9.46 6.19 -13.96
CA PRO A 13 -10.10 6.74 -15.15
C PRO A 13 -9.03 7.34 -16.07
N ASN A 14 -9.33 7.41 -17.35
CA ASN A 14 -8.52 8.15 -18.29
C ASN A 14 -8.76 9.67 -18.14
N SER A 15 -7.97 10.48 -18.86
CA SER A 15 -8.04 11.93 -18.75
C SER A 15 -9.38 12.51 -19.20
N GLN A 16 -9.99 11.94 -20.24
CA GLN A 16 -11.29 12.38 -20.75
C GLN A 16 -12.40 12.08 -19.74
N GLU A 17 -12.38 10.90 -19.13
CA GLU A 17 -13.34 10.53 -18.08
C GLU A 17 -13.25 11.47 -16.87
N ILE A 18 -12.06 11.90 -16.47
CA ILE A 18 -11.89 12.90 -15.40
C ILE A 18 -12.48 14.26 -15.79
N GLU A 19 -12.31 14.69 -17.04
CA GLU A 19 -12.83 15.98 -17.53
C GLU A 19 -14.36 15.98 -17.66
N GLU A 20 -14.96 14.83 -17.97
CA GLU A 20 -16.41 14.67 -18.13
C GLU A 20 -17.16 14.49 -16.79
N MET A 21 -16.47 14.15 -15.70
CA MET A 21 -17.07 14.03 -14.37
C MET A 21 -17.67 15.36 -13.90
N ASN A 22 -18.91 15.29 -13.40
CA ASN A 22 -19.45 16.40 -12.64
C ASN A 22 -18.80 16.51 -11.26
N LYS A 23 -19.03 17.63 -10.57
CA LYS A 23 -18.43 17.92 -9.27
C LYS A 23 -18.62 16.81 -8.23
N TYR A 24 -19.79 16.17 -8.18
CA TYR A 24 -20.08 15.13 -7.18
C TYR A 24 -19.35 13.82 -7.52
N GLU A 25 -19.40 13.41 -8.79
CA GLU A 25 -18.68 12.22 -9.29
C GLU A 25 -17.18 12.33 -9.05
N PHE A 26 -16.60 13.50 -9.32
CA PHE A 26 -15.19 13.75 -9.07
C PHE A 26 -14.85 13.67 -7.58
N LEU A 27 -15.67 14.25 -6.69
CA LEU A 27 -15.44 14.17 -5.24
C LEU A 27 -15.55 12.73 -4.72
N ASP A 28 -16.51 11.97 -5.20
CA ASP A 28 -16.66 10.55 -4.84
C ASP A 28 -15.46 9.73 -5.32
N TRP A 29 -14.99 9.98 -6.54
CA TRP A 29 -13.78 9.35 -7.06
C TRP A 29 -12.54 9.71 -6.23
N VAL A 30 -12.35 10.99 -5.86
CA VAL A 30 -11.23 11.43 -5.01
C VAL A 30 -11.26 10.70 -3.66
N ASN A 31 -12.43 10.62 -3.01
CA ASN A 31 -12.58 9.94 -1.73
C ASN A 31 -12.25 8.45 -1.84
N TRP A 32 -12.75 7.79 -2.88
CA TRP A 32 -12.46 6.38 -3.16
C TRP A 32 -10.96 6.16 -3.46
N ALA A 33 -10.36 6.99 -4.32
CA ALA A 33 -8.97 6.90 -4.74
C ALA A 33 -8.01 7.10 -3.55
N PHE A 34 -8.32 8.03 -2.65
CA PHE A 34 -7.55 8.27 -1.43
C PHE A 34 -7.41 7.01 -0.55
N GLN A 35 -8.46 6.17 -0.51
CA GLN A 35 -8.44 4.93 0.27
C GLN A 35 -7.72 3.79 -0.48
N ILE A 36 -7.96 3.68 -1.79
CA ILE A 36 -7.56 2.51 -2.58
C ILE A 36 -6.13 2.62 -3.12
N LEU A 37 -5.68 3.80 -3.55
CA LEU A 37 -4.36 3.95 -4.18
C LEU A 37 -3.19 3.57 -3.25
N PRO A 38 -3.17 3.95 -1.96
CA PRO A 38 -2.11 3.52 -1.05
C PRO A 38 -2.07 1.99 -0.87
N GLN A 39 -3.24 1.34 -0.83
CA GLN A 39 -3.31 -0.12 -0.70
C GLN A 39 -2.75 -0.80 -1.94
N ARG A 40 -3.10 -0.29 -3.12
CA ARG A 40 -2.61 -0.83 -4.40
C ARG A 40 -1.12 -0.60 -4.60
N GLU A 41 -0.59 0.54 -4.16
CA GLU A 41 0.86 0.77 -4.15
C GLU A 41 1.57 -0.32 -3.33
N ILE A 42 1.01 -0.68 -2.17
CA ILE A 42 1.52 -1.76 -1.32
C ILE A 42 1.39 -3.12 -2.00
N GLU A 43 0.27 -3.40 -2.66
CA GLU A 43 0.03 -4.67 -3.35
C GLU A 43 0.93 -4.87 -4.58
N ARG A 44 1.31 -3.78 -5.26
CA ARG A 44 2.21 -3.83 -6.42
C ARG A 44 3.62 -4.27 -6.04
N ASP A 45 4.14 -3.78 -4.91
CA ASP A 45 5.45 -4.20 -4.39
C ASP A 45 5.45 -4.37 -2.86
N PRO A 46 4.85 -5.45 -2.34
CA PRO A 46 4.73 -5.66 -0.90
C PRO A 46 6.09 -5.73 -0.20
N SER A 47 7.12 -6.21 -0.92
CA SER A 47 8.48 -6.37 -0.40
C SER A 47 9.18 -5.03 -0.22
N PHE A 48 9.07 -4.13 -1.21
CA PHE A 48 9.60 -2.78 -1.09
C PHE A 48 8.96 -2.02 0.08
N HIS A 49 7.64 -2.12 0.22
CA HIS A 49 6.93 -1.48 1.33
C HIS A 49 7.33 -2.03 2.69
N LEU A 50 7.48 -3.36 2.82
CA LEU A 50 7.99 -3.99 4.04
C LEU A 50 9.39 -3.45 4.39
N LYS A 51 10.31 -3.40 3.42
CA LYS A 51 11.68 -2.88 3.62
C LYS A 51 11.65 -1.43 4.12
N LYS A 52 10.82 -0.58 3.51
CA LYS A 52 10.66 0.82 3.92
C LYS A 52 10.14 0.96 5.34
N ARG A 53 9.11 0.17 5.72
CA ARG A 53 8.55 0.19 7.08
C ARG A 53 9.56 -0.27 8.13
N ILE A 54 10.29 -1.35 7.86
CA ILE A 54 11.35 -1.82 8.75
C ILE A 54 12.43 -0.74 8.94
N SER A 55 12.86 -0.06 7.88
CA SER A 55 13.83 1.06 8.00
C SER A 55 13.30 2.16 8.92
N GLN A 56 12.06 2.59 8.73
CA GLN A 56 11.43 3.63 9.57
C GLN A 56 11.35 3.24 11.04
N ILE A 57 11.10 1.96 11.33
CA ILE A 57 11.06 1.45 12.72
C ILE A 57 12.46 1.47 13.33
N LEU A 58 13.48 1.05 12.58
CA LEU A 58 14.87 1.02 13.04
C LEU A 58 15.42 2.43 13.31
N ASP A 59 15.07 3.40 12.46
CA ASP A 59 15.48 4.81 12.58
C ASP A 59 14.75 5.56 13.71
N CYS A 60 13.77 4.94 14.36
CA CYS A 60 12.98 5.57 15.41
C CYS A 60 13.75 5.57 16.75
N GLU A 61 14.39 6.69 17.08
CA GLU A 61 15.18 6.86 18.30
C GLU A 61 14.35 6.82 19.60
N SER A 62 13.05 7.08 19.53
CA SER A 62 12.16 7.07 20.69
C SER A 62 11.72 5.67 21.14
N LYS A 63 12.08 4.62 20.40
CA LYS A 63 11.72 3.23 20.70
C LYS A 63 12.91 2.45 21.23
N SER A 64 12.66 1.63 22.24
CA SER A 64 13.60 0.61 22.69
C SER A 64 13.77 -0.50 21.65
N GLU A 65 14.86 -1.26 21.73
CA GLU A 65 15.09 -2.39 20.83
C GLU A 65 13.98 -3.44 20.89
N VAL A 66 13.43 -3.72 22.08
CA VAL A 66 12.31 -4.66 22.25
C VAL A 66 11.03 -4.18 21.55
N GLU A 67 10.76 -2.87 21.58
CA GLU A 67 9.62 -2.29 20.86
C GLU A 67 9.81 -2.37 19.35
N LYS A 68 11.03 -2.09 18.86
CA LYS A 68 11.37 -2.23 17.44
C LYS A 68 11.20 -3.67 16.96
N GLU A 69 11.75 -4.65 17.70
CA GLU A 69 11.61 -6.08 17.38
C GLU A 69 10.15 -6.51 17.28
N LYS A 70 9.32 -6.10 18.24
CA LYS A 70 7.89 -6.40 18.25
C LYS A 70 7.17 -5.82 17.03
N GLU A 71 7.42 -4.55 16.71
CA GLU A 71 6.78 -3.89 15.56
C GLU A 71 7.24 -4.47 14.22
N ILE A 72 8.54 -4.77 14.09
CA ILE A 72 9.08 -5.43 12.90
C ILE A 72 8.44 -6.80 12.71
N PHE A 73 8.30 -7.59 13.79
CA PHE A 73 7.61 -8.88 13.72
C PHE A 73 6.16 -8.74 13.27
N ASP A 74 5.44 -7.73 13.77
CA ASP A 74 4.06 -7.46 13.36
C ASP A 74 3.96 -7.06 11.88
N GLU A 75 4.88 -6.24 11.35
CA GLU A 75 4.95 -5.89 9.93
C GLU A 75 5.26 -7.10 9.05
N ILE A 76 6.23 -7.95 9.44
CA ILE A 76 6.55 -9.20 8.73
C ILE A 76 5.33 -10.12 8.71
N ARG A 77 4.62 -10.26 9.84
CA ARG A 77 3.39 -11.06 9.91
C ARG A 77 2.30 -10.51 8.99
N ARG A 78 2.11 -9.19 8.93
CA ARG A 78 1.16 -8.54 8.00
C ARG A 78 1.53 -8.80 6.54
N TYR A 79 2.81 -8.70 6.20
CA TYR A 79 3.31 -9.02 4.87
C TYR A 79 2.97 -10.47 4.47
N TYR A 80 3.30 -11.45 5.32
CA TYR A 80 3.00 -12.86 5.03
C TYR A 80 1.50 -13.15 4.89
N LYS A 81 0.65 -12.49 5.68
CA LYS A 81 -0.80 -12.58 5.49
C LYS A 81 -1.22 -12.07 4.12
N ARG A 82 -0.66 -10.95 3.66
CA ARG A 82 -1.01 -10.32 2.38
C ARG A 82 -0.59 -11.14 1.16
N ILE A 83 0.60 -11.75 1.19
CA ILE A 83 1.12 -12.49 0.02
C ILE A 83 0.63 -13.94 -0.09
N ASN A 84 0.13 -14.52 1.01
CA ASN A 84 -0.39 -15.89 1.06
C ASN A 84 -1.93 -15.98 0.97
N GLN A 85 -2.60 -14.86 0.71
CA GLN A 85 -4.03 -14.76 0.39
C GLN A 85 -4.23 -14.55 -1.11
#